data_AF-A0AA39LGW6-F1
#
_entry.id   AF-A0AA39LGW6-F1
#
_cell.length_a   1.000
_cell.length_b   1.000
_cell.length_c   1.000
_cell.angle_alpha   90.00
_cell.angle_beta   90.00
_cell.angle_gamma   90.00
#
_symmetry.space_group_name_H-M   'P 1'
#
loop_
_entity.id
_entity.type
_entity.pdbx_description
1 polymer ?
#
loop_
_entity_poly.entity_id
_entity_poly.type
_entity_poly.pdbx_seq_one_letter_code
_entity_poly.pdbx_strand_id
1 'polypeptide(L)'
;MPSSTEAAKQNRVDFYPFAYALYNEELSSYCWYCLCEKQGLRHCTGCGVALFCDKTCQSLAWKDHKGECKAIATHRYDIVKGRDKKDPTFYENRTSKRTIMEIWSHAEQITKDEQGLKKFEEIYETLSKYYDEKYMLPKKAVFELHCRDFINRHAISDKAYLKEIGKGLYLDLCAYDHSCAPNTVYTCKGFIATLRPLHNSVNLLDRSKTFYSYIELFSTKQQRRKMLQDTWYFHCECTRCIDNNDHMLTAMKCPFCKDVETRMAVFGQQPYKDNVTQILTCPECKKEIPQESVLEHVHAMRFVEDIFCRKEIEQALIPLVDSEKTSKLLFLHKEVEECLRLCFPHAHPAVAFHLRNIGIFNKNLKHLDEAKKYFEEAQKLLEYTLDADHPMAVENKQFLDEVNAELTGGNTEKVSVELDKKTIVPEVKDKGTGETKEQNEVSAATQSTFNMTAISEMLDDNFDDIPTLVC
;
A
#
# COMPACT_ATOMS: atom_id res chain seq x y z
N MET A 1 7.65 -21.65 -44.69
CA MET A 1 7.71 -21.62 -43.22
C MET A 1 8.09 -20.21 -42.82
N PRO A 2 7.20 -19.42 -42.21
CA PRO A 2 7.54 -18.05 -41.83
C PRO A 2 8.45 -18.07 -40.61
N SER A 3 9.46 -17.23 -40.69
CA SER A 3 10.47 -16.91 -39.69
C SER A 3 9.86 -16.50 -38.35
N SER A 4 10.62 -16.80 -37.29
CA SER A 4 10.50 -16.27 -35.94
C SER A 4 10.20 -14.77 -35.92
N THR A 5 8.92 -14.43 -35.88
CA THR A 5 8.45 -13.11 -35.46
C THR A 5 8.78 -12.96 -33.99
N GLU A 6 9.59 -11.95 -33.64
CA GLU A 6 9.69 -11.40 -32.29
C GLU A 6 8.27 -11.31 -31.72
N ALA A 7 7.94 -12.19 -30.77
CA ALA A 7 6.75 -12.01 -29.96
C ALA A 7 6.93 -10.64 -29.29
N ALA A 8 6.07 -9.68 -29.65
CA ALA A 8 6.06 -8.38 -29.01
C ALA A 8 6.18 -8.61 -27.50
N LYS A 9 7.26 -8.10 -26.88
CA LYS A 9 7.46 -8.25 -25.44
C LYS A 9 6.19 -7.74 -24.78
N GLN A 10 5.46 -8.66 -24.13
CA GLN A 10 4.26 -8.31 -23.44
C GLN A 10 4.67 -7.48 -22.23
N ASN A 11 4.56 -6.16 -22.36
CA ASN A 11 5.00 -5.20 -21.33
C ASN A 11 4.02 -5.07 -20.16
N ARG A 12 2.91 -5.81 -20.19
CA ARG A 12 1.95 -5.90 -19.09
C ARG A 12 1.12 -7.17 -19.14
N VAL A 13 0.74 -7.69 -17.99
CA VAL A 13 -0.23 -8.79 -17.85
C VAL A 13 -1.33 -8.36 -16.90
N ASP A 14 -2.58 -8.48 -17.35
CA ASP A 14 -3.75 -8.09 -16.58
C ASP A 14 -4.37 -9.32 -15.91
N PHE A 15 -4.79 -9.16 -14.66
CA PHE A 15 -5.34 -10.21 -13.81
C PHE A 15 -6.71 -9.77 -13.30
N TYR A 16 -7.70 -10.65 -13.50
CA TYR A 16 -9.05 -10.46 -12.99
C TYR A 16 -9.22 -11.24 -11.68
N PRO A 17 -9.85 -10.65 -10.65
CA PRO A 17 -9.99 -11.29 -9.36
C PRO A 17 -11.00 -12.43 -9.45
N PHE A 18 -10.69 -13.52 -8.76
CA PHE A 18 -11.69 -14.51 -8.37
C PHE A 18 -12.64 -13.93 -7.33
N ALA A 19 -12.18 -13.13 -6.38
CA ALA A 19 -13.06 -12.41 -5.48
C ALA A 19 -12.39 -11.11 -5.08
N TYR A 20 -13.17 -10.09 -4.78
CA TYR A 20 -12.65 -8.86 -4.20
C TYR A 20 -13.69 -8.25 -3.26
N ALA A 21 -13.20 -7.48 -2.30
CA ALA A 21 -14.03 -6.73 -1.38
C ALA A 21 -13.32 -5.43 -0.98
N LEU A 22 -14.11 -4.38 -0.79
CA LEU A 22 -13.66 -3.16 -0.13
C LEU A 22 -13.48 -3.41 1.36
N TYR A 23 -12.63 -2.61 1.99
CA TYR A 23 -12.65 -2.48 3.45
C TYR A 23 -13.94 -1.83 3.94
N ASN A 24 -14.33 -2.14 5.18
CA ASN A 24 -15.59 -1.66 5.76
C ASN A 24 -15.66 -0.13 5.78
N GLU A 25 -14.52 0.51 6.06
CA GLU A 25 -14.33 1.95 6.13
C GLU A 25 -14.56 2.61 4.75
N GLU A 26 -14.34 1.87 3.66
CA GLU A 26 -14.43 2.36 2.29
C GLU A 26 -15.80 2.10 1.63
N LEU A 27 -16.67 1.31 2.26
CA LEU A 27 -17.96 0.90 1.68
C LEU A 27 -18.90 2.08 1.35
N SER A 28 -18.69 3.24 1.99
CA SER A 28 -19.52 4.43 1.81
C SER A 28 -19.00 5.41 0.76
N SER A 29 -17.73 5.28 0.34
CA SER A 29 -17.06 6.23 -0.55
C SER A 29 -16.82 5.67 -1.96
N TYR A 30 -16.82 4.34 -2.09
CA TYR A 30 -16.44 3.66 -3.32
C TYR A 30 -17.61 2.91 -3.97
N CYS A 31 -17.60 2.85 -5.30
CA CYS A 31 -18.47 1.96 -6.05
C CYS A 31 -18.10 0.50 -5.79
N TRP A 32 -19.07 -0.32 -5.37
CA TRP A 32 -18.88 -1.74 -5.05
C TRP A 32 -18.63 -2.63 -6.29
N TYR A 33 -18.73 -2.06 -7.49
CA TYR A 33 -18.32 -2.72 -8.73
C TYR A 33 -16.93 -2.27 -9.16
N CYS A 34 -16.80 -1.04 -9.68
CA CYS A 34 -15.58 -0.59 -10.33
C CYS A 34 -14.51 -0.08 -9.36
N LEU A 35 -14.82 0.02 -8.06
CA LEU A 35 -13.93 0.56 -7.03
C LEU A 35 -13.48 2.00 -7.30
N CYS A 36 -14.29 2.77 -8.03
CA CYS A 36 -14.07 4.21 -8.21
C CYS A 36 -14.68 4.96 -7.02
N GLU A 37 -13.88 5.82 -6.40
CA GLU A 37 -14.38 6.84 -5.49
C GLU A 37 -15.16 7.89 -6.29
N LYS A 38 -16.35 8.26 -5.81
CA LYS A 38 -17.17 9.28 -6.48
C LYS A 38 -18.20 9.86 -5.53
N GLN A 39 -18.45 11.16 -5.60
CA GLN A 39 -19.65 11.73 -4.98
C GLN A 39 -20.93 11.30 -5.70
N GLY A 40 -22.03 11.19 -4.94
CA GLY A 40 -23.36 10.91 -5.51
C GLY A 40 -23.52 9.47 -6.03
N LEU A 41 -22.83 8.51 -5.41
CA LEU A 41 -23.09 7.07 -5.64
C LEU A 41 -24.55 6.73 -5.34
N ARG A 42 -25.08 5.76 -6.07
CA ARG A 42 -26.48 5.34 -5.98
C ARG A 42 -26.58 4.04 -5.20
N HIS A 43 -27.47 4.03 -4.20
CA HIS A 43 -27.78 2.83 -3.45
C HIS A 43 -28.49 1.80 -4.32
N CYS A 44 -28.16 0.53 -4.09
CA CYS A 44 -28.95 -0.59 -4.55
C CYS A 44 -30.35 -0.50 -3.95
N THR A 45 -31.39 -0.47 -4.79
CA THR A 45 -32.79 -0.43 -4.31
C THR A 45 -33.22 -1.70 -3.61
N GLY A 46 -32.48 -2.81 -3.77
CA GLY A 46 -32.77 -4.09 -3.14
C GLY A 46 -32.32 -4.13 -1.68
N CYS A 47 -31.06 -3.76 -1.40
CA CYS A 47 -30.52 -3.82 -0.04
C CYS A 47 -30.44 -2.47 0.68
N GLY A 48 -30.47 -1.35 -0.05
CA GLY A 48 -30.29 -0.02 0.51
C GLY A 48 -28.85 0.30 0.96
N VAL A 49 -27.89 -0.62 0.80
CA VAL A 49 -26.53 -0.49 1.33
C VAL A 49 -25.48 -0.38 0.23
N ALA A 50 -25.45 -1.31 -0.73
CA ALA A 50 -24.43 -1.33 -1.77
C ALA A 50 -24.48 -0.08 -2.66
N LEU A 51 -23.32 0.50 -2.98
CA LEU A 51 -23.19 1.74 -3.72
C LEU A 51 -22.63 1.52 -5.13
N PHE A 52 -23.22 2.18 -6.13
CA PHE A 52 -22.80 2.08 -7.53
C PHE A 52 -22.71 3.44 -8.21
N CYS A 53 -21.78 3.60 -9.15
CA CYS A 53 -21.67 4.84 -9.94
C CYS A 53 -22.96 5.15 -10.72
N ASP A 54 -23.55 4.12 -11.32
CA ASP A 54 -24.72 4.20 -12.19
C ASP A 54 -25.37 2.82 -12.38
N LYS A 55 -26.39 2.78 -13.24
CA LYS A 55 -27.11 1.55 -13.60
C LYS A 55 -26.21 0.52 -14.28
N THR A 56 -25.17 0.94 -14.99
CA THR A 56 -24.22 0.05 -15.67
C THR A 56 -23.39 -0.70 -14.63
N CYS A 57 -22.77 0.01 -13.69
CA CYS A 57 -22.03 -0.61 -12.59
C CYS A 57 -22.90 -1.54 -11.75
N GLN A 58 -24.13 -1.13 -11.42
CA GLN A 58 -25.08 -1.97 -10.69
C GLN A 58 -25.43 -3.26 -11.45
N SER A 59 -25.65 -3.16 -12.77
CA SER A 59 -26.00 -4.32 -13.60
C SER A 59 -24.83 -5.31 -13.71
N LEU A 60 -23.59 -4.80 -13.83
CA LEU A 60 -22.40 -5.62 -13.90
C LEU A 60 -22.08 -6.29 -12.55
N ALA A 61 -22.21 -5.56 -11.44
CA ALA A 61 -22.04 -6.13 -10.10
C ALA A 61 -23.11 -7.15 -9.72
N TRP A 62 -24.28 -7.13 -10.37
CA TRP A 62 -25.39 -8.02 -10.00
C TRP A 62 -25.00 -9.49 -10.03
N LYS A 63 -24.02 -9.88 -10.85
CA LYS A 63 -23.49 -11.23 -10.91
C LYS A 63 -22.99 -11.72 -9.53
N ASP A 64 -22.19 -10.92 -8.84
CA ASP A 64 -21.66 -11.25 -7.52
C ASP A 64 -22.62 -10.73 -6.41
N HIS A 65 -23.12 -9.51 -6.54
CA HIS A 65 -23.97 -8.85 -5.54
C HIS A 65 -25.34 -9.54 -5.33
N LYS A 66 -25.88 -10.25 -6.33
CA LYS A 66 -27.19 -10.92 -6.20
C LYS A 66 -27.23 -11.94 -5.06
N GLY A 67 -26.12 -12.64 -4.82
CA GLY A 67 -26.02 -13.64 -3.75
C GLY A 67 -26.08 -13.02 -2.36
N GLU A 68 -25.59 -11.80 -2.22
CA GLU A 68 -25.48 -11.07 -0.96
C GLU A 68 -26.57 -10.01 -0.74
N CYS A 69 -27.21 -9.50 -1.81
CA CYS A 69 -28.10 -8.33 -1.72
C CYS A 69 -29.22 -8.52 -0.70
N LYS A 70 -29.96 -9.64 -0.78
CA LYS A 70 -31.04 -9.93 0.18
C LYS A 70 -30.48 -10.00 1.59
N ALA A 71 -29.30 -10.58 1.72
CA ALA A 71 -28.69 -10.87 2.99
C ALA A 71 -28.18 -9.64 3.71
N ILE A 72 -27.59 -8.71 2.97
CA ILE A 72 -27.20 -7.39 3.46
C ILE A 72 -28.45 -6.63 3.93
N ALA A 73 -29.56 -6.71 3.20
CA ALA A 73 -30.82 -6.07 3.58
C ALA A 73 -31.36 -6.59 4.92
N THR A 74 -31.26 -7.91 5.16
CA THR A 74 -31.83 -8.58 6.34
C THR A 74 -30.81 -8.90 7.43
N HIS A 75 -29.54 -8.50 7.25
CA HIS A 75 -28.41 -8.89 8.09
C HIS A 75 -28.29 -10.43 8.30
N ARG A 76 -28.64 -11.22 7.27
CA ARG A 76 -28.63 -12.70 7.28
C ARG A 76 -28.37 -13.28 5.90
N TYR A 77 -27.26 -13.98 5.70
CA TYR A 77 -26.91 -14.61 4.43
C TYR A 77 -27.45 -16.03 4.28
N ASP A 78 -28.16 -16.25 3.18
CA ASP A 78 -28.43 -17.57 2.63
C ASP A 78 -27.38 -17.84 1.53
N ILE A 79 -26.36 -18.68 1.77
CA ILE A 79 -25.55 -19.20 0.64
C ILE A 79 -26.48 -20.07 -0.18
N VAL A 80 -26.99 -19.52 -1.28
CA VAL A 80 -27.90 -20.30 -2.12
C VAL A 80 -27.11 -21.43 -2.77
N LYS A 81 -27.23 -22.64 -2.21
CA LYS A 81 -26.68 -23.86 -2.79
C LYS A 81 -27.03 -23.96 -4.28
N GLY A 82 -26.01 -23.92 -5.13
CA GLY A 82 -26.07 -24.34 -6.53
C GLY A 82 -26.78 -23.40 -7.51
N ARG A 83 -27.04 -22.12 -7.16
CA ARG A 83 -27.54 -21.13 -8.15
C ARG A 83 -26.41 -20.60 -9.05
N ASP A 84 -25.20 -20.51 -8.53
CA ASP A 84 -23.94 -20.33 -9.26
C ASP A 84 -23.79 -21.37 -10.39
N LYS A 85 -24.09 -22.65 -10.12
CA LYS A 85 -24.06 -23.73 -11.13
C LYS A 85 -25.11 -23.59 -12.24
N LYS A 86 -26.13 -22.76 -12.04
CA LYS A 86 -27.20 -22.53 -13.03
C LYS A 86 -26.88 -21.37 -13.97
N ASP A 87 -25.88 -20.56 -13.64
CA ASP A 87 -25.36 -19.50 -14.49
C ASP A 87 -24.00 -19.96 -15.03
N PRO A 88 -23.93 -20.54 -16.25
CA PRO A 88 -22.67 -20.98 -16.83
C PRO A 88 -21.68 -19.81 -16.97
N THR A 89 -22.19 -18.57 -17.02
CA THR A 89 -21.39 -17.36 -17.11
C THR A 89 -20.84 -16.89 -15.76
N PHE A 90 -21.24 -17.50 -14.63
CA PHE A 90 -20.80 -17.11 -13.28
C PHE A 90 -19.27 -17.05 -13.15
N TYR A 91 -18.56 -17.94 -13.83
CA TYR A 91 -17.10 -17.95 -13.90
C TYR A 91 -16.52 -17.46 -15.25
N GLU A 92 -17.32 -17.13 -16.26
CA GLU A 92 -16.81 -16.86 -17.63
C GLU A 92 -15.94 -15.61 -17.77
N ASN A 93 -16.06 -14.62 -16.87
CA ASN A 93 -15.16 -13.45 -16.85
C ASN A 93 -13.95 -13.64 -15.92
N ARG A 94 -13.88 -14.77 -15.21
CA ARG A 94 -12.72 -15.15 -14.40
C ARG A 94 -11.81 -15.92 -15.35
N THR A 95 -10.95 -15.18 -16.03
CA THR A 95 -10.10 -15.67 -17.13
C THR A 95 -9.09 -16.73 -16.71
N SER A 96 -8.94 -16.96 -15.40
CA SER A 96 -7.98 -17.92 -14.87
C SER A 96 -8.39 -19.34 -15.18
N LYS A 97 -7.43 -20.11 -15.71
CA LYS A 97 -7.54 -21.56 -15.85
C LYS A 97 -7.25 -22.28 -14.55
N ARG A 98 -6.79 -21.57 -13.51
CA ARG A 98 -6.51 -22.12 -12.20
C ARG A 98 -7.78 -22.22 -11.36
N THR A 99 -7.82 -23.19 -10.46
CA THR A 99 -8.87 -23.30 -9.44
C THR A 99 -8.37 -22.80 -8.09
N ILE A 100 -9.29 -22.40 -7.20
CA ILE A 100 -8.96 -22.01 -5.82
C ILE A 100 -8.27 -23.14 -5.02
N MET A 101 -8.40 -24.39 -5.45
CA MET A 101 -7.74 -25.53 -4.80
C MET A 101 -6.27 -25.68 -5.21
N GLU A 102 -5.81 -24.95 -6.24
CA GLU A 102 -4.45 -25.01 -6.77
C GLU A 102 -3.52 -23.90 -6.24
N ILE A 103 -4.04 -22.94 -5.47
CA ILE A 103 -3.20 -21.93 -4.79
C ILE A 103 -2.71 -22.48 -3.44
N TRP A 104 -1.76 -21.82 -2.79
CA TRP A 104 -1.21 -22.31 -1.52
C TRP A 104 -2.22 -22.15 -0.37
N SER A 105 -2.32 -23.10 0.55
CA SER A 105 -3.17 -22.93 1.75
C SER A 105 -2.38 -22.60 3.00
N HIS A 106 -1.20 -23.21 3.20
CA HIS A 106 -0.48 -23.18 4.49
C HIS A 106 -1.35 -23.59 5.70
N ALA A 107 -2.37 -24.40 5.47
CA ALA A 107 -3.31 -24.81 6.52
C ALA A 107 -2.60 -25.55 7.68
N GLU A 108 -1.57 -26.35 7.37
CA GLU A 108 -0.78 -27.05 8.38
C GLU A 108 0.03 -26.09 9.27
N GLN A 109 0.60 -25.04 8.69
CA GLN A 109 1.32 -24.00 9.41
C GLN A 109 0.37 -23.18 10.27
N ILE A 110 -0.75 -22.72 9.70
CA ILE A 110 -1.77 -21.93 10.41
C ILE A 110 -2.38 -22.73 11.57
N THR A 111 -2.53 -24.05 11.44
CA THR A 111 -3.01 -24.91 12.55
C THR A 111 -2.07 -24.89 13.76
N LYS A 112 -0.77 -24.67 13.55
CA LYS A 112 0.25 -24.60 14.61
C LYS A 112 0.48 -23.17 15.11
N ASP A 113 -0.08 -22.18 14.41
CA ASP A 113 -0.03 -20.77 14.76
C ASP A 113 -1.25 -20.41 15.62
N GLU A 114 -1.02 -20.21 16.92
CA GLU A 114 -2.08 -19.90 17.88
C GLU A 114 -2.85 -18.63 17.50
N GLN A 115 -2.16 -17.60 17.00
CA GLN A 115 -2.80 -16.34 16.61
C GLN A 115 -3.60 -16.52 15.32
N GLY A 116 -3.04 -17.22 14.34
CA GLY A 116 -3.72 -17.54 13.09
C GLY A 116 -5.00 -18.35 13.32
N LEU A 117 -4.93 -19.39 14.16
CA LEU A 117 -6.08 -20.22 14.49
C LEU A 117 -7.14 -19.45 15.28
N LYS A 118 -6.74 -18.65 16.27
CA LYS A 118 -7.67 -17.79 17.03
C LYS A 118 -8.45 -16.85 16.10
N LYS A 119 -7.76 -16.20 15.17
CA LYS A 119 -8.38 -15.29 14.19
C LYS A 119 -9.37 -16.03 13.28
N PHE A 120 -9.06 -17.25 12.87
CA PHE A 120 -10.00 -18.08 12.13
C PHE A 120 -11.27 -18.39 12.95
N GLU A 121 -11.13 -18.75 14.23
CA GLU A 121 -12.26 -19.06 15.09
C GLU A 121 -13.21 -17.86 15.25
N GLU A 122 -12.67 -16.65 15.44
CA GLU A 122 -13.46 -15.40 15.50
C GLU A 122 -14.23 -15.13 14.20
N ILE A 123 -13.59 -15.36 13.06
CA ILE A 123 -14.23 -15.25 11.74
C ILE A 123 -15.31 -16.31 11.58
N TYR A 124 -15.03 -17.56 11.94
CA TYR A 124 -15.98 -18.67 11.81
C TYR A 124 -17.21 -18.48 12.71
N GLU A 125 -17.04 -17.95 13.92
CA GLU A 125 -18.13 -17.59 14.81
C GLU A 125 -19.01 -16.48 14.19
N THR A 126 -18.38 -15.46 13.61
CA THR A 126 -19.08 -14.38 12.90
C THR A 126 -19.87 -14.90 11.71
N LEU A 127 -19.25 -15.76 10.88
CA LEU A 127 -19.92 -16.42 9.77
C LEU A 127 -21.10 -17.27 10.25
N SER A 128 -20.94 -18.01 11.33
CA SER A 128 -22.01 -18.87 11.88
C SER A 128 -23.21 -18.07 12.41
N LYS A 129 -23.01 -16.82 12.85
CA LYS A 129 -24.09 -15.89 13.21
C LYS A 129 -24.77 -15.30 11.97
N TYR A 130 -23.99 -15.09 10.91
CA TYR A 130 -24.45 -14.44 9.68
C TYR A 130 -25.16 -15.40 8.72
N TYR A 131 -24.76 -16.66 8.69
CA TYR A 131 -25.26 -17.69 7.79
C TYR A 131 -26.11 -18.73 8.51
N ASP A 132 -27.22 -19.17 7.89
CA ASP A 132 -27.98 -20.33 8.40
C ASP A 132 -27.11 -21.60 8.29
N GLU A 133 -27.07 -22.39 9.36
CA GLU A 133 -26.22 -23.58 9.51
C GLU A 133 -26.36 -24.55 8.32
N LYS A 134 -27.56 -24.69 7.73
CA LYS A 134 -27.79 -25.60 6.59
C LYS A 134 -27.08 -25.17 5.30
N TYR A 135 -26.67 -23.91 5.22
CA TYR A 135 -25.95 -23.31 4.09
C TYR A 135 -24.44 -23.21 4.33
N MET A 136 -23.98 -23.42 5.57
CA MET A 136 -22.56 -23.45 5.89
C MET A 136 -21.88 -24.69 5.30
N LEU A 137 -20.65 -24.49 4.82
CA LEU A 137 -19.75 -25.60 4.51
C LEU A 137 -19.24 -26.23 5.81
N PRO A 138 -18.77 -27.49 5.78
CA PRO A 138 -18.09 -28.08 6.93
C PRO A 138 -16.95 -27.19 7.41
N LYS A 139 -16.81 -26.99 8.73
CA LYS A 139 -15.78 -26.09 9.32
C LYS A 139 -14.39 -26.30 8.76
N LYS A 140 -13.98 -27.55 8.53
CA LYS A 140 -12.69 -27.89 7.90
C LYS A 140 -12.55 -27.32 6.48
N ALA A 141 -13.61 -27.35 5.67
CA ALA A 141 -13.58 -26.76 4.34
C ALA A 141 -13.54 -25.23 4.40
N VAL A 142 -14.26 -24.61 5.35
CA VAL A 142 -14.19 -23.16 5.59
C VAL A 142 -12.79 -22.75 6.03
N PHE A 143 -12.15 -23.53 6.90
CA PHE A 143 -10.76 -23.32 7.32
C PHE A 143 -9.80 -23.37 6.14
N GLU A 144 -9.87 -24.41 5.31
CA GLU A 144 -9.03 -24.52 4.11
C GLU A 144 -9.20 -23.34 3.15
N LEU A 145 -10.43 -22.88 2.93
CA LEU A 145 -10.71 -21.70 2.09
C LEU A 145 -10.19 -20.41 2.74
N HIS A 146 -10.35 -20.25 4.05
CA HIS A 146 -9.82 -19.12 4.80
C HIS A 146 -8.30 -19.04 4.69
N CYS A 147 -7.60 -20.16 4.90
CA CYS A 147 -6.15 -20.24 4.80
C CYS A 147 -5.67 -19.86 3.39
N ARG A 148 -6.35 -20.35 2.35
CA ARG A 148 -6.06 -20.01 0.95
C ARG A 148 -6.27 -18.53 0.66
N ASP A 149 -7.38 -17.95 1.11
CA ASP A 149 -7.61 -16.51 0.97
C ASP A 149 -6.53 -15.70 1.71
N PHE A 150 -6.24 -16.07 2.96
CA PHE A 150 -5.29 -15.38 3.82
C PHE A 150 -3.89 -15.28 3.23
N ILE A 151 -3.39 -16.38 2.68
CA ILE A 151 -2.04 -16.45 2.11
C ILE A 151 -1.94 -15.72 0.76
N ASN A 152 -3.04 -15.66 -0.01
CA ASN A 152 -2.95 -15.34 -1.45
C ASN A 152 -3.67 -14.05 -1.86
N ARG A 153 -4.42 -13.39 -0.97
CA ARG A 153 -5.11 -12.14 -1.32
C ARG A 153 -4.13 -10.97 -1.49
N HIS A 154 -4.36 -10.17 -2.52
CA HIS A 154 -3.59 -8.98 -2.88
C HIS A 154 -4.27 -7.71 -2.38
N ALA A 155 -3.46 -6.70 -2.09
CA ALA A 155 -3.92 -5.34 -1.85
C ALA A 155 -4.56 -4.78 -3.12
N ILE A 156 -5.71 -4.12 -2.98
CA ILE A 156 -6.28 -3.28 -4.03
C ILE A 156 -6.07 -1.83 -3.62
N SER A 157 -5.27 -1.10 -4.40
CA SER A 157 -5.06 0.32 -4.18
C SER A 157 -6.17 1.17 -4.79
N ASP A 158 -6.34 2.36 -4.23
CA ASP A 158 -7.15 3.41 -4.82
C ASP A 158 -6.60 3.87 -6.19
N LYS A 159 -7.36 4.74 -6.86
CA LYS A 159 -7.01 5.25 -8.20
C LYS A 159 -5.72 6.07 -8.21
N ALA A 160 -5.33 6.66 -7.08
CA ALA A 160 -4.10 7.43 -6.98
C ALA A 160 -2.89 6.58 -6.54
N TYR A 161 -3.05 5.28 -6.27
CA TYR A 161 -1.97 4.43 -5.75
C TYR A 161 -1.38 4.96 -4.42
N LEU A 162 -2.21 5.57 -3.58
CA LEU A 162 -1.81 6.15 -2.30
C LEU A 162 -2.25 5.30 -1.11
N LYS A 163 -3.36 4.58 -1.25
CA LYS A 163 -4.02 3.88 -0.15
C LYS A 163 -4.53 2.53 -0.60
N GLU A 164 -4.45 1.54 0.29
CA GLU A 164 -5.15 0.28 0.12
C GLU A 164 -6.62 0.42 0.53
N ILE A 165 -7.54 0.11 -0.40
CA ILE A 165 -9.00 0.28 -0.21
C ILE A 165 -9.74 -1.06 -0.07
N GLY A 166 -9.05 -2.18 -0.28
CA GLY A 166 -9.65 -3.50 -0.21
C GLY A 166 -8.67 -4.62 -0.56
N LYS A 167 -9.20 -5.84 -0.61
CA LYS A 167 -8.44 -7.05 -0.97
C LYS A 167 -9.07 -7.75 -2.17
N GLY A 168 -8.22 -8.36 -3.01
CA GLY A 168 -8.65 -9.21 -4.12
C GLY A 168 -7.86 -10.51 -4.20
N LEU A 169 -8.53 -11.62 -4.51
CA LEU A 169 -7.90 -12.92 -4.72
C LEU A 169 -7.71 -13.17 -6.22
N TYR A 170 -6.48 -13.06 -6.72
CA TYR A 170 -6.18 -13.14 -8.15
C TYR A 170 -5.43 -14.43 -8.49
N LEU A 171 -6.13 -15.52 -8.80
CA LEU A 171 -5.55 -16.88 -8.87
C LEU A 171 -4.30 -17.00 -9.76
N ASP A 172 -4.25 -16.31 -10.90
CA ASP A 172 -3.07 -16.33 -11.77
C ASP A 172 -1.91 -15.45 -11.27
N LEU A 173 -2.20 -14.36 -10.55
CA LEU A 173 -1.18 -13.51 -9.93
C LEU A 173 -0.56 -14.19 -8.70
N CYS A 174 -1.33 -15.03 -7.99
CA CYS A 174 -0.82 -15.90 -6.91
C CYS A 174 0.24 -16.91 -7.39
N ALA A 175 0.51 -17.00 -8.69
CA ALA A 175 1.54 -17.88 -9.26
C ALA A 175 2.95 -17.25 -9.28
N TYR A 176 3.07 -15.97 -8.95
CA TYR A 176 4.33 -15.23 -8.97
C TYR A 176 4.87 -15.12 -7.55
N ASP A 177 6.14 -15.45 -7.37
CA ASP A 177 6.79 -15.49 -6.07
C ASP A 177 7.32 -14.13 -5.60
N HIS A 178 7.64 -14.07 -4.32
CA HIS A 178 8.21 -12.91 -3.67
C HIS A 178 9.70 -12.71 -3.99
N SER A 179 10.12 -11.45 -4.13
CA SER A 179 11.53 -11.04 -3.94
C SER A 179 11.60 -9.66 -3.27
N CYS A 180 12.54 -9.47 -2.33
CA CYS A 180 12.88 -8.14 -1.79
C CYS A 180 13.70 -7.29 -2.79
N ALA A 181 14.13 -7.89 -3.91
CA ALA A 181 14.65 -7.21 -5.10
C ALA A 181 13.74 -7.60 -6.30
N PRO A 182 12.51 -7.07 -6.33
CA PRO A 182 11.56 -7.46 -7.38
C PRO A 182 12.00 -6.88 -8.73
N ASN A 183 11.63 -7.58 -9.80
CA ASN A 183 11.79 -7.08 -11.17
C ASN A 183 10.45 -6.72 -11.82
N THR A 184 9.36 -6.86 -11.08
CA THR A 184 8.02 -6.43 -11.47
C THR A 184 7.31 -5.74 -10.33
N VAL A 185 6.29 -4.98 -10.68
CA VAL A 185 5.33 -4.39 -9.75
C VAL A 185 3.93 -4.62 -10.29
N TYR A 186 2.94 -4.86 -9.43
CA TYR A 186 1.54 -4.83 -9.84
C TYR A 186 0.87 -3.56 -9.31
N THR A 187 -0.04 -3.01 -10.10
CA THR A 187 -0.90 -1.89 -9.70
C THR A 187 -2.34 -2.18 -10.09
N CYS A 188 -3.29 -1.52 -9.42
CA CYS A 188 -4.71 -1.77 -9.64
C CYS A 188 -5.36 -0.64 -10.46
N LYS A 189 -6.17 -1.00 -11.46
CA LYS A 189 -7.12 -0.09 -12.13
C LYS A 189 -8.53 -0.58 -11.79
N GLY A 190 -9.11 0.01 -10.75
CA GLY A 190 -10.28 -0.57 -10.09
C GLY A 190 -9.91 -1.94 -9.50
N PHE A 191 -10.69 -2.98 -9.79
CA PHE A 191 -10.40 -4.35 -9.35
C PHE A 191 -9.47 -5.14 -10.29
N ILE A 192 -8.92 -4.53 -11.35
CA ILE A 192 -8.03 -5.23 -12.29
C ILE A 192 -6.58 -4.99 -11.85
N ALA A 193 -5.88 -6.05 -11.46
CA ALA A 193 -4.45 -5.98 -11.15
C ALA A 193 -3.63 -6.10 -12.45
N THR A 194 -2.68 -5.21 -12.67
CA THR A 194 -1.79 -5.21 -13.84
C THR A 194 -0.34 -5.35 -13.40
N LEU A 195 0.33 -6.43 -13.78
CA LEU A 195 1.75 -6.65 -13.54
C LEU A 195 2.57 -6.01 -14.66
N ARG A 196 3.57 -5.19 -14.30
CA ARG A 196 4.48 -4.51 -15.22
C ARG A 196 5.94 -4.79 -14.88
N PRO A 197 6.83 -4.83 -15.88
CA PRO A 197 8.26 -4.99 -15.66
C PRO A 197 8.86 -3.70 -15.11
N LEU A 198 9.88 -3.82 -14.27
CA LEU A 198 10.69 -2.70 -13.78
C LEU A 198 11.94 -2.48 -14.64
N HIS A 199 12.15 -3.31 -15.68
CA HIS A 199 13.16 -3.13 -16.72
C HIS A 199 12.83 -3.97 -17.97
N ASN A 200 13.38 -3.58 -19.13
CA ASN A 200 13.01 -4.13 -20.44
C ASN A 200 13.42 -5.61 -20.70
N SER A 201 14.21 -6.22 -19.82
CA SER A 201 14.66 -7.61 -19.97
C SER A 201 13.77 -8.63 -19.24
N VAL A 202 12.75 -8.19 -18.50
CA VAL A 202 11.83 -9.10 -17.81
C VAL A 202 10.90 -9.79 -18.81
N ASN A 203 10.75 -11.11 -18.66
CA ASN A 203 9.72 -11.88 -19.33
C ASN A 203 8.60 -12.19 -18.33
N LEU A 204 7.49 -11.42 -18.38
CA LEU A 204 6.36 -11.56 -17.44
C LEU A 204 5.71 -12.95 -17.43
N LEU A 205 5.93 -13.78 -18.45
CA LEU A 205 5.36 -15.13 -18.52
C LEU A 205 6.28 -16.19 -17.89
N ASP A 206 7.56 -15.87 -17.67
CA ASP A 206 8.49 -16.74 -16.95
C ASP A 206 8.38 -16.51 -15.44
N ARG A 207 7.43 -17.21 -14.82
CA ARG A 207 7.15 -17.13 -13.37
C ARG A 207 8.34 -17.56 -12.50
N SER A 208 9.29 -18.35 -13.04
CA SER A 208 10.48 -18.78 -12.30
C SER A 208 11.51 -17.67 -12.10
N LYS A 209 11.39 -16.58 -12.88
CA LYS A 209 12.30 -15.43 -12.86
C LYS A 209 11.58 -14.11 -12.64
N THR A 210 10.27 -14.13 -12.49
CA THR A 210 9.44 -12.92 -12.36
C THR A 210 8.92 -12.82 -10.95
N PHE A 211 9.31 -11.76 -10.26
CA PHE A 211 9.02 -11.56 -8.85
C PHE A 211 8.47 -10.16 -8.59
N TYR A 212 7.44 -10.08 -7.75
CA TYR A 212 6.97 -8.83 -7.14
C TYR A 212 7.18 -8.91 -5.62
N SER A 213 7.07 -7.78 -4.92
CA SER A 213 7.19 -7.78 -3.47
C SER A 213 5.84 -7.99 -2.80
N TYR A 214 5.80 -8.79 -1.74
CA TYR A 214 4.59 -9.05 -0.92
C TYR A 214 4.49 -8.04 0.23
N ILE A 215 5.57 -7.31 0.47
CA ILE A 215 5.80 -6.42 1.60
C ILE A 215 6.39 -5.11 1.09
N GLU A 216 6.37 -4.08 1.92
CA GLU A 216 7.12 -2.86 1.65
C GLU A 216 8.65 -3.13 1.66
N LEU A 217 9.37 -2.42 0.79
CA LEU A 217 10.81 -2.66 0.57
C LEU A 217 11.72 -1.83 1.47
N PHE A 218 11.18 -0.87 2.21
CA PHE A 218 11.98 0.07 3.00
C PHE A 218 12.52 -0.54 4.29
N SER A 219 11.81 -1.52 4.87
CA SER A 219 12.17 -2.12 6.15
C SER A 219 13.49 -2.92 6.10
N THR A 220 14.13 -3.10 7.27
CA THR A 220 15.38 -3.85 7.45
C THR A 220 15.27 -5.32 7.01
N LYS A 221 16.39 -5.97 6.69
CA LYS A 221 16.44 -7.42 6.38
C LYS A 221 15.71 -8.28 7.40
N GLN A 222 15.87 -7.98 8.69
CA GLN A 222 15.26 -8.69 9.80
C GLN A 222 13.76 -8.49 9.83
N GLN A 223 13.28 -7.24 9.69
CA GLN A 223 11.85 -6.94 9.62
C GLN A 223 11.21 -7.62 8.40
N ARG A 224 11.81 -7.50 7.20
CA ARG A 224 11.30 -8.14 5.99
C ARG A 224 11.18 -9.66 6.16
N ARG A 225 12.23 -10.32 6.64
CA ARG A 225 12.21 -11.77 6.89
C ARG A 225 11.18 -12.16 7.97
N LYS A 226 11.04 -11.35 9.01
CA LYS A 226 10.03 -11.56 10.04
C LYS A 226 8.60 -11.44 9.47
N MET A 227 8.30 -10.39 8.72
CA MET A 227 6.99 -10.21 8.08
C MET A 227 6.65 -11.39 7.15
N LEU A 228 7.61 -11.82 6.34
CA LEU A 228 7.45 -12.96 5.42
C LEU A 228 7.25 -14.28 6.18
N GLN A 229 7.99 -14.49 7.26
CA GLN A 229 7.85 -15.66 8.11
C GLN A 229 6.53 -15.68 8.86
N ASP A 230 6.10 -14.55 9.43
CA ASP A 230 4.90 -14.45 10.25
C ASP A 230 3.62 -14.57 9.41
N THR A 231 3.62 -14.09 8.16
CA THR A 231 2.41 -14.06 7.32
C THR A 231 2.39 -15.17 6.26
N TRP A 232 3.53 -15.50 5.64
CA TRP A 232 3.63 -16.48 4.55
C TRP A 232 4.46 -17.71 4.91
N TYR A 233 4.97 -17.80 6.14
CA TYR A 233 5.65 -18.98 6.68
C TYR A 233 6.88 -19.44 5.88
N PHE A 234 7.62 -18.51 5.26
CA PHE A 234 8.86 -18.83 4.55
C PHE A 234 10.01 -17.88 4.86
N HIS A 235 11.24 -18.37 4.63
CA HIS A 235 12.47 -17.60 4.75
C HIS A 235 12.93 -17.09 3.38
N CYS A 236 13.08 -15.77 3.22
CA CYS A 236 13.51 -15.19 1.94
C CYS A 236 15.04 -15.26 1.74
N GLU A 237 15.43 -15.81 0.60
CA GLU A 237 16.81 -15.98 0.13
C GLU A 237 17.07 -15.25 -1.20
N CYS A 238 16.26 -14.23 -1.54
CA CYS A 238 16.51 -13.42 -2.74
C CYS A 238 17.87 -12.70 -2.67
N THR A 239 18.33 -12.21 -3.83
CA THR A 239 19.64 -11.53 -3.98
C THR A 239 19.87 -10.44 -2.93
N ARG A 240 18.87 -9.62 -2.61
CA ARG A 240 18.95 -8.59 -1.56
C ARG A 240 19.05 -9.18 -0.16
N CYS A 241 18.31 -10.23 0.14
CA CYS A 241 18.34 -10.88 1.46
C CYS A 241 19.64 -11.65 1.72
N ILE A 242 20.32 -12.14 0.69
CA ILE A 242 21.63 -12.80 0.83
C ILE A 242 22.80 -11.83 0.74
N ASP A 243 22.58 -10.61 0.25
CA ASP A 243 23.62 -9.58 0.22
C ASP A 243 24.03 -9.19 1.66
N ASN A 244 25.34 -9.26 1.92
CA ASN A 244 25.91 -8.85 3.18
C ASN A 244 25.92 -7.33 3.34
N ASN A 245 25.77 -6.56 2.26
CA ASN A 245 25.75 -5.10 2.28
C ASN A 245 24.34 -4.49 2.41
N ASP A 246 23.26 -5.28 2.45
CA ASP A 246 21.89 -4.74 2.60
C ASP A 246 21.72 -3.93 3.89
N HIS A 247 22.52 -4.22 4.93
CA HIS A 247 22.48 -3.50 6.19
C HIS A 247 22.93 -2.03 6.08
N MET A 248 23.58 -1.63 4.97
CA MET A 248 24.11 -0.27 4.78
C MET A 248 23.03 0.80 4.91
N LEU A 249 21.80 0.49 4.53
CA LEU A 249 20.63 1.38 4.68
C LEU A 249 20.19 1.61 6.13
N THR A 250 20.71 0.79 7.04
CA THR A 250 20.30 0.71 8.43
C THR A 250 21.49 0.83 9.37
N ALA A 251 22.67 1.06 8.80
CA ALA A 251 23.94 1.15 9.50
C ALA A 251 24.09 2.53 10.10
N MET A 252 24.61 2.59 11.32
CA MET A 252 24.96 3.85 11.96
C MET A 252 26.41 4.21 11.69
N LYS A 253 26.71 5.51 11.60
CA LYS A 253 28.11 5.98 11.60
C LYS A 253 28.65 5.97 13.02
N CYS A 254 29.92 5.62 13.18
CA CYS A 254 30.59 5.71 14.48
C CYS A 254 30.74 7.19 14.88
N PRO A 255 30.24 7.62 16.06
CA PRO A 255 30.31 9.01 16.50
C PRO A 255 31.74 9.45 16.90
N PHE A 256 32.68 8.52 17.01
CA PHE A 256 34.04 8.80 17.46
C PHE A 256 35.08 8.85 16.33
N CYS A 257 34.80 8.22 15.19
CA CYS A 257 35.72 8.19 14.06
C CYS A 257 35.52 9.46 13.22
N LYS A 258 36.49 10.38 13.27
CA LYS A 258 36.43 11.66 12.53
C LYS A 258 37.14 11.59 11.17
N ASP A 259 38.23 10.82 11.09
CA ASP A 259 39.09 10.76 9.91
C ASP A 259 38.73 9.63 8.94
N VAL A 260 37.97 8.63 9.41
CA VAL A 260 37.53 7.46 8.63
C VAL A 260 36.06 7.23 8.88
N GLU A 261 35.25 7.25 7.81
CA GLU A 261 33.83 6.95 7.92
C GLU A 261 33.62 5.46 8.22
N THR A 262 33.41 5.14 9.50
CA THR A 262 33.15 3.77 9.96
C THR A 262 31.66 3.56 10.13
N ARG A 263 31.08 2.62 9.38
CA ARG A 263 29.66 2.25 9.45
C ARG A 263 29.49 0.91 10.17
N MET A 264 28.46 0.80 11.00
CA MET A 264 28.19 -0.37 11.84
C MET A 264 26.72 -0.75 11.73
N ALA A 265 26.43 -2.02 11.47
CA ALA A 265 25.08 -2.52 11.46
C ALA A 265 24.51 -2.54 12.89
N VAL A 266 23.39 -1.86 13.09
CA VAL A 266 22.66 -1.88 14.38
C VAL A 266 21.87 -3.18 14.55
N PHE A 267 21.36 -3.73 13.45
CA PHE A 267 20.52 -4.92 13.45
C PHE A 267 21.28 -6.19 13.06
N GLY A 268 20.85 -7.32 13.63
CA GLY A 268 21.43 -8.62 13.37
C GLY A 268 22.66 -8.93 14.21
N GLN A 269 23.25 -10.09 13.93
CA GLN A 269 24.46 -10.57 14.59
C GLN A 269 25.68 -10.01 13.88
N GLN A 270 26.60 -9.42 14.63
CA GLN A 270 27.82 -8.79 14.10
C GLN A 270 29.00 -9.13 15.00
N PRO A 271 30.23 -9.27 14.46
CA PRO A 271 31.41 -9.57 15.28
C PRO A 271 31.77 -8.45 16.27
N TYR A 272 31.28 -7.25 16.03
CA TYR A 272 31.48 -6.06 16.86
C TYR A 272 30.27 -5.73 17.75
N LYS A 273 29.29 -6.65 17.86
CA LYS A 273 28.11 -6.50 18.70
C LYS A 273 28.07 -7.62 19.73
N ASP A 274 28.05 -7.28 21.01
CA ASP A 274 27.96 -8.28 22.06
C ASP A 274 26.60 -9.00 22.04
N ASN A 275 26.62 -10.34 22.04
CA ASN A 275 25.42 -11.13 21.84
C ASN A 275 24.42 -11.06 23.01
N VAL A 276 24.87 -10.67 24.21
CA VAL A 276 24.05 -10.64 25.42
C VAL A 276 23.58 -9.23 25.71
N THR A 277 24.52 -8.29 25.83
CA THR A 277 24.29 -6.88 26.18
C THR A 277 23.85 -6.03 24.98
N GLN A 278 24.05 -6.53 23.74
CA GLN A 278 23.79 -5.81 22.49
C GLN A 278 24.62 -4.53 22.30
N ILE A 279 25.66 -4.31 23.13
CA ILE A 279 26.58 -3.18 23.02
C ILE A 279 27.39 -3.31 21.73
N LEU A 280 27.49 -2.21 20.98
CA LEU A 280 28.31 -2.10 19.78
C LEU A 280 29.70 -1.57 20.14
N THR A 281 30.74 -2.16 19.58
CA THR A 281 32.13 -1.70 19.74
C THR A 281 32.73 -1.39 18.38
N CYS A 282 33.08 -0.13 18.11
CA CYS A 282 33.57 0.27 16.80
C CYS A 282 34.76 -0.60 16.33
N PRO A 283 34.69 -1.22 15.14
CA PRO A 283 35.78 -2.06 14.64
C PRO A 283 37.06 -1.27 14.36
N GLU A 284 36.97 0.03 14.06
CA GLU A 284 38.12 0.89 13.78
C GLU A 284 38.72 1.50 15.07
N CYS A 285 37.95 2.32 15.80
CA CYS A 285 38.47 3.04 16.97
C CYS A 285 38.38 2.26 18.30
N LYS A 286 37.81 1.05 18.28
CA LYS A 286 37.64 0.14 19.44
C LYS A 286 36.86 0.70 20.63
N LYS A 287 36.16 1.83 20.45
CA LYS A 287 35.32 2.43 21.49
C LYS A 287 33.94 1.78 21.48
N GLU A 288 33.43 1.53 22.68
CA GLU A 288 32.03 1.16 22.88
C GLU A 288 31.12 2.34 22.49
N ILE A 289 30.06 2.04 21.76
CA ILE A 289 29.09 3.02 21.31
C ILE A 289 28.03 3.22 22.41
N PRO A 290 27.79 4.47 22.84
CA PRO A 290 26.75 4.75 23.83
C PRO A 290 25.39 4.26 23.34
N GLN A 291 24.61 3.63 24.23
CA GLN A 291 23.26 3.16 23.90
C GLN A 291 22.35 4.30 23.43
N GLU A 292 22.51 5.50 23.98
CA GLU A 292 21.79 6.72 23.57
C GLU A 292 22.00 7.01 22.08
N SER A 293 23.25 6.98 21.59
CA SER A 293 23.54 7.19 20.16
C SER A 293 22.94 6.11 19.26
N VAL A 294 22.81 4.87 19.76
CA VAL A 294 22.13 3.80 19.03
C VAL A 294 20.62 4.05 18.97
N LEU A 295 20.02 4.49 20.08
CA LEU A 295 18.59 4.83 20.14
C LEU A 295 18.24 6.01 19.25
N GLU A 296 19.05 7.08 19.27
CA GLU A 296 18.92 8.24 18.37
C GLU A 296 18.94 7.80 16.90
N HIS A 297 19.88 6.94 16.52
CA HIS A 297 19.95 6.36 15.17
C HIS A 297 18.69 5.57 14.81
N VAL A 298 18.20 4.72 15.73
CA VAL A 298 16.96 3.94 15.50
C VAL A 298 15.75 4.87 15.36
N HIS A 299 15.67 5.94 16.15
CA HIS A 299 14.61 6.95 16.02
C HIS A 299 14.68 7.67 14.66
N ALA A 300 15.87 8.09 14.24
CA ALA A 300 16.11 8.68 12.93
C ALA A 300 15.65 7.75 11.79
N MET A 301 15.99 6.47 11.87
CA MET A 301 15.54 5.49 10.87
C MET A 301 14.01 5.35 10.82
N ARG A 302 13.34 5.33 11.97
CA ARG A 302 11.87 5.23 12.03
C ARG A 302 11.21 6.49 11.48
N PHE A 303 11.78 7.64 11.77
CA PHE A 303 11.34 8.92 11.21
C PHE A 303 11.44 8.93 9.68
N VAL A 304 12.54 8.41 9.12
CA VAL A 304 12.70 8.24 7.68
C VAL A 304 11.65 7.30 7.10
N GLU A 305 11.40 6.14 7.74
CA GLU A 305 10.33 5.21 7.33
C GLU A 305 8.94 5.89 7.35
N ASP A 306 8.68 6.75 8.34
CA ASP A 306 7.43 7.50 8.50
C ASP A 306 7.17 8.49 7.35
N ILE A 307 8.20 9.18 6.85
CA ILE A 307 8.08 10.06 5.65
C ILE A 307 7.52 9.24 4.48
N PHE A 308 7.98 8.00 4.31
CA PHE A 308 7.50 7.14 3.22
C PHE A 308 6.13 6.54 3.47
N CYS A 309 5.71 6.35 4.71
CA CYS A 309 4.42 5.71 5.02
C CYS A 309 3.24 6.70 4.96
N ARG A 310 3.49 8.03 4.98
CA ARG A 310 2.46 9.07 5.11
C ARG A 310 2.03 9.72 3.80
N LYS A 311 2.24 9.04 2.67
CA LYS A 311 1.99 9.52 1.29
C LYS A 311 0.63 10.20 1.11
N GLU A 312 -0.44 9.58 1.62
CA GLU A 312 -1.81 10.10 1.50
C GLU A 312 -1.98 11.43 2.25
N ILE A 313 -1.48 11.50 3.49
CA ILE A 313 -1.57 12.69 4.33
C ILE A 313 -0.76 13.84 3.70
N GLU A 314 0.45 13.56 3.24
CA GLU A 314 1.28 14.57 2.57
C GLU A 314 0.59 15.15 1.35
N GLN A 315 -0.01 14.30 0.48
CA GLN A 315 -0.75 14.79 -0.69
C GLN A 315 -1.93 15.68 -0.31
N ALA A 316 -2.70 15.29 0.70
CA ALA A 316 -3.85 16.06 1.15
C ALA A 316 -3.45 17.43 1.74
N LEU A 317 -2.28 17.50 2.36
CA LEU A 317 -1.82 18.70 3.06
C LEU A 317 -0.99 19.64 2.20
N ILE A 318 -0.32 19.18 1.14
CA ILE A 318 0.49 20.00 0.22
C ILE A 318 -0.14 21.38 -0.11
N PRO A 319 -1.44 21.48 -0.43
CA PRO A 319 -2.07 22.78 -0.75
C PRO A 319 -2.21 23.75 0.44
N LEU A 320 -2.05 23.25 1.67
CA LEU A 320 -2.29 23.94 2.93
C LEU A 320 -0.99 24.31 3.67
N VAL A 321 0.17 23.86 3.17
CA VAL A 321 1.47 24.07 3.79
C VAL A 321 2.02 25.45 3.42
N ASP A 322 2.46 26.22 4.42
CA ASP A 322 3.17 27.49 4.18
C ASP A 322 4.58 27.26 3.59
N SER A 323 5.26 28.35 3.23
CA SER A 323 6.60 28.28 2.63
C SER A 323 7.67 27.74 3.59
N GLU A 324 7.53 27.96 4.89
CA GLU A 324 8.51 27.49 5.88
C GLU A 324 8.43 25.96 6.01
N LYS A 325 7.22 25.44 6.22
CA LYS A 325 6.96 24.00 6.30
C LYS A 325 7.27 23.30 4.97
N THR A 326 7.02 23.95 3.82
CA THR A 326 7.42 23.43 2.49
C THR A 326 8.94 23.28 2.38
N SER A 327 9.72 24.24 2.90
CA SER A 327 11.19 24.17 2.87
C SER A 327 11.72 23.02 3.73
N LYS A 328 11.13 22.80 4.90
CA LYS A 328 11.47 21.66 5.78
C LYS A 328 11.15 20.32 5.12
N LEU A 329 9.97 20.17 4.52
CA LEU A 329 9.60 18.96 3.76
C LEU A 329 10.54 18.72 2.59
N LEU A 330 10.88 19.76 1.81
CA LEU A 330 11.85 19.65 0.72
C LEU A 330 13.21 19.12 1.22
N PHE A 331 13.70 19.65 2.33
CA PHE A 331 14.95 19.21 2.94
C PHE A 331 14.86 17.71 3.30
N LEU A 332 13.83 17.32 4.06
CA LEU A 332 13.64 15.94 4.48
C LEU A 332 13.54 14.96 3.31
N HIS A 333 12.74 15.27 2.28
CA HIS A 333 12.63 14.40 1.11
C HIS A 333 13.93 14.27 0.31
N LYS A 334 14.75 15.33 0.26
CA LYS A 334 16.07 15.28 -0.38
C LYS A 334 17.04 14.40 0.41
N GLU A 335 17.06 14.50 1.75
CA GLU A 335 17.94 13.69 2.60
C GLU A 335 17.66 12.18 2.45
N VAL A 336 16.40 11.79 2.24
CA VAL A 336 16.00 10.38 2.16
C VAL A 336 15.92 9.83 0.73
N GLU A 337 16.16 10.66 -0.30
CA GLU A 337 16.06 10.26 -1.71
C GLU A 337 17.02 9.11 -2.04
N GLU A 338 18.27 9.20 -1.57
CA GLU A 338 19.27 8.17 -1.83
C GLU A 338 18.87 6.82 -1.22
N CYS A 339 18.37 6.83 0.03
CA CYS A 339 17.85 5.63 0.68
C CYS A 339 16.72 4.98 -0.12
N LEU A 340 15.81 5.80 -0.66
CA LEU A 340 14.71 5.32 -1.50
C LEU A 340 15.24 4.64 -2.77
N ARG A 341 16.19 5.27 -3.48
CA ARG A 341 16.77 4.73 -4.72
C ARG A 341 17.57 3.45 -4.51
N LEU A 342 18.09 3.24 -3.31
CA LEU A 342 18.75 1.99 -2.91
C LEU A 342 17.74 0.89 -2.54
N CYS A 343 16.64 1.25 -1.87
CA CYS A 343 15.59 0.31 -1.45
C CYS A 343 14.72 -0.21 -2.59
N PHE A 344 14.44 0.64 -3.58
CA PHE A 344 13.51 0.36 -4.66
C PHE A 344 14.22 0.25 -6.01
N PRO A 345 13.79 -0.65 -6.91
CA PRO A 345 14.24 -0.64 -8.29
C PRO A 345 13.99 0.74 -8.93
N HIS A 346 14.89 1.20 -9.80
CA HIS A 346 14.82 2.55 -10.41
C HIS A 346 13.44 2.88 -11.01
N ALA A 347 12.81 1.92 -11.68
CA ALA A 347 11.53 2.13 -12.32
C ALA A 347 10.32 2.09 -11.35
N HIS A 348 10.49 1.87 -10.05
CA HIS A 348 9.37 1.59 -9.15
C HIS A 348 8.45 2.82 -8.92
N PRO A 349 7.11 2.65 -8.85
CA PRO A 349 6.17 3.77 -8.63
C PRO A 349 6.46 4.60 -7.38
N ALA A 350 6.97 3.98 -6.32
CA ALA A 350 7.35 4.70 -5.09
C ALA A 350 8.48 5.73 -5.33
N VAL A 351 9.43 5.44 -6.23
CA VAL A 351 10.47 6.39 -6.64
C VAL A 351 9.84 7.56 -7.39
N ALA A 352 8.97 7.25 -8.34
CA ALA A 352 8.27 8.27 -9.13
C ALA A 352 7.43 9.22 -8.26
N PHE A 353 6.70 8.66 -7.28
CA PHE A 353 5.92 9.43 -6.31
C PHE A 353 6.78 10.38 -5.47
N HIS A 354 7.92 9.90 -4.97
CA HIS A 354 8.83 10.71 -4.16
C HIS A 354 9.44 11.87 -4.95
N LEU A 355 9.92 11.60 -6.17
CA LEU A 355 10.47 12.63 -7.06
C LEU A 355 9.42 13.68 -7.42
N ARG A 356 8.18 13.25 -7.65
CA ARG A 356 7.05 14.17 -7.87
C ARG A 356 6.85 15.10 -6.66
N ASN A 357 6.89 14.59 -5.43
CA ASN A 357 6.75 15.42 -4.23
C ASN A 357 7.87 16.45 -4.10
N ILE A 358 9.13 16.04 -4.35
CA ILE A 358 10.26 16.98 -4.40
C ILE A 358 10.03 18.06 -5.46
N GLY A 359 9.52 17.69 -6.64
CA GLY A 359 9.13 18.63 -7.68
C GLY A 359 8.09 19.65 -7.21
N ILE A 360 7.03 19.19 -6.53
CA ILE A 360 5.98 20.05 -5.96
C ILE A 360 6.55 21.03 -4.95
N PHE A 361 7.38 20.58 -4.01
CA PHE A 361 7.96 21.47 -3.01
C PHE A 361 8.87 22.52 -3.64
N ASN A 362 9.71 22.14 -4.62
CA ASN A 362 10.53 23.11 -5.36
C ASN A 362 9.66 24.13 -6.12
N LYS A 363 8.57 23.68 -6.75
CA LYS A 363 7.61 24.56 -7.45
C LYS A 363 6.97 25.56 -6.49
N ASN A 364 6.52 25.10 -5.32
CA ASN A 364 5.92 25.94 -4.29
C ASN A 364 6.91 27.00 -3.76
N LEU A 365 8.20 26.66 -3.70
CA LEU A 365 9.28 27.57 -3.31
C LEU A 365 9.86 28.41 -4.48
N LYS A 366 9.28 28.30 -5.68
CA LYS A 366 9.74 28.99 -6.89
C LYS A 366 11.16 28.61 -7.35
N HIS A 367 11.65 27.44 -6.95
CA HIS A 367 12.86 26.81 -7.52
C HIS A 367 12.50 26.05 -8.81
N LEU A 368 12.16 26.81 -9.86
CA LEU A 368 11.52 26.27 -11.06
C LEU A 368 12.42 25.31 -11.86
N ASP A 369 13.73 25.58 -11.96
CA ASP A 369 14.68 24.71 -12.66
C ASP A 369 14.81 23.34 -11.97
N GLU A 370 14.90 23.33 -10.64
CA GLU A 370 14.90 22.09 -9.85
C GLU A 370 13.56 21.36 -9.97
N ALA A 371 12.44 22.08 -9.84
CA ALA A 371 11.11 21.49 -10.00
C ALA A 371 10.96 20.78 -11.34
N LYS A 372 11.40 21.42 -12.43
CA LYS A 372 11.38 20.85 -13.78
C LYS A 372 12.16 19.54 -13.85
N LYS A 373 13.40 19.50 -13.36
CA LYS A 373 14.24 18.28 -13.38
C LYS A 373 13.53 17.10 -12.71
N TYR A 374 12.98 17.33 -11.51
CA TYR A 374 12.29 16.30 -10.75
C TYR A 374 10.98 15.85 -11.42
N PHE A 375 10.18 16.78 -11.95
CA PHE A 375 8.96 16.44 -12.68
C PHE A 375 9.22 15.67 -13.98
N GLU A 376 10.27 16.00 -14.73
CA GLU A 376 10.65 15.28 -15.95
C GLU A 376 11.08 13.84 -15.66
N GLU A 377 11.84 13.63 -14.59
CA GLU A 377 12.22 12.28 -14.15
C GLU A 377 11.00 11.50 -13.67
N ALA A 378 10.19 12.09 -12.77
CA ALA A 378 8.97 11.48 -12.27
C ALA A 378 8.02 11.11 -13.42
N GLN A 379 7.84 11.98 -14.43
CA GLN A 379 6.95 11.74 -15.55
C GLN A 379 7.34 10.46 -16.32
N LYS A 380 8.63 10.29 -16.61
CA LYS A 380 9.13 9.10 -17.32
C LYS A 380 8.82 7.82 -16.56
N LEU A 381 8.97 7.83 -15.24
CA LEU A 381 8.72 6.67 -14.39
C LEU A 381 7.22 6.39 -14.22
N LEU A 382 6.40 7.43 -14.07
CA LEU A 382 4.94 7.32 -13.95
C LEU A 382 4.33 6.77 -15.24
N GLU A 383 4.72 7.29 -16.40
CA GLU A 383 4.24 6.80 -17.70
C GLU A 383 4.64 5.33 -17.93
N TYR A 384 5.84 4.95 -17.47
CA TYR A 384 6.33 3.59 -17.59
C TYR A 384 5.59 2.59 -16.69
N THR A 385 5.24 2.98 -15.46
CA THR A 385 4.70 2.04 -14.45
C THR A 385 3.22 2.14 -14.16
N LEU A 386 2.59 3.28 -14.45
CA LEU A 386 1.18 3.52 -14.19
C LEU A 386 0.37 3.75 -15.47
N ASP A 387 1.03 3.93 -16.62
CA ASP A 387 0.50 4.40 -17.90
C ASP A 387 0.22 5.92 -17.89
N ALA A 388 0.27 6.54 -19.08
CA ALA A 388 0.13 7.99 -19.24
C ALA A 388 -1.27 8.53 -18.90
N ASP A 389 -2.31 7.68 -18.90
CA ASP A 389 -3.68 8.03 -18.51
C ASP A 389 -3.93 7.92 -17.01
N HIS A 390 -2.95 7.47 -16.22
CA HIS A 390 -3.07 7.41 -14.77
C HIS A 390 -3.19 8.82 -14.16
N PRO A 391 -4.08 9.06 -13.18
CA PRO A 391 -4.27 10.39 -12.58
C PRO A 391 -2.98 11.05 -12.14
N MET A 392 -2.11 10.30 -11.46
CA MET A 392 -0.81 10.82 -10.99
C MET A 392 0.12 11.23 -12.14
N ALA A 393 0.11 10.51 -13.27
CA ALA A 393 0.91 10.84 -14.46
C ALA A 393 0.35 12.08 -15.17
N VAL A 394 -0.98 12.20 -15.25
CA VAL A 394 -1.66 13.36 -15.82
C VAL A 394 -1.38 14.62 -14.98
N GLU A 395 -1.50 14.53 -13.67
CA GLU A 395 -1.28 15.65 -12.76
C GLU A 395 0.19 16.07 -12.72
N ASN A 396 1.13 15.12 -12.69
CA ASN A 396 2.57 15.44 -12.77
C ASN A 396 2.91 16.17 -14.08
N LYS A 397 2.30 15.78 -15.19
CA LYS A 397 2.44 16.45 -16.48
C LYS A 397 1.89 17.89 -16.43
N GLN A 398 0.75 18.10 -15.78
CA GLN A 398 0.20 19.45 -15.58
C GLN A 398 1.17 20.33 -14.79
N PHE A 399 1.76 19.83 -13.70
CA PHE A 399 2.77 20.59 -12.96
C PHE A 399 4.01 20.90 -13.80
N LEU A 400 4.47 19.95 -14.62
CA LEU A 400 5.59 20.17 -15.52
C LEU A 400 5.28 21.24 -16.58
N ASP A 401 4.08 21.22 -17.16
CA ASP A 401 3.63 22.21 -18.14
C ASP A 401 3.52 23.61 -17.51
N GLU A 402 3.00 23.70 -16.28
CA GLU A 402 2.97 24.95 -15.50
C GLU A 402 4.37 25.53 -15.26
N VAL A 403 5.31 24.69 -14.81
CA VAL A 403 6.71 25.10 -14.56
C VAL A 403 7.39 25.56 -15.85
N ASN A 404 7.19 24.84 -16.97
CA ASN A 404 7.76 25.22 -18.26
C ASN A 404 7.21 26.56 -18.77
N ALA A 405 5.92 26.82 -18.58
CA ALA A 405 5.32 28.09 -18.95
C ALA A 405 5.86 29.25 -18.08
N GLU A 406 5.96 29.06 -16.76
CA GLU A 406 6.56 30.06 -15.86
C GLU A 406 8.02 30.37 -16.24
N LEU A 407 8.83 29.35 -16.55
CA LEU A 407 10.23 29.51 -16.99
C LEU A 407 10.37 30.26 -18.33
N THR A 408 9.40 30.12 -19.23
CA THR A 408 9.42 30.76 -20.55
C THR A 408 8.73 32.13 -20.57
N GLY A 409 8.21 32.60 -19.42
CA GLY A 409 7.45 33.84 -19.33
C GLY A 409 6.07 33.77 -20.00
N GLY A 410 5.57 32.56 -20.28
CA GLY A 410 4.25 32.32 -20.85
C GLY A 410 3.16 32.45 -19.79
N ASN A 411 2.08 33.17 -20.12
CA ASN A 411 0.88 33.21 -19.30
C ASN A 411 0.25 31.82 -19.25
N THR A 412 0.28 31.16 -18.10
CA THR A 412 -0.63 30.05 -17.80
C THR A 412 -1.98 30.62 -17.40
N GLU A 413 -3.02 30.32 -18.18
CA GLU A 413 -4.37 30.35 -17.61
C GLU A 413 -4.35 29.40 -16.42
N LYS A 414 -4.54 29.94 -15.21
CA LYS A 414 -4.82 29.12 -14.02
C LYS A 414 -6.08 28.31 -14.31
N VAL A 415 -5.93 27.08 -14.77
CA VAL A 415 -7.02 26.11 -14.66
C VAL A 415 -7.07 25.75 -13.19
N SER A 416 -7.95 26.44 -12.46
CA SER A 416 -8.30 26.03 -11.11
C SER A 416 -8.87 24.62 -11.20
N VAL A 417 -8.08 23.64 -10.78
CA VAL A 417 -8.64 22.36 -10.36
C VAL A 417 -9.53 22.70 -9.17
N GLU A 418 -10.85 22.54 -9.33
CA GLU A 418 -11.73 22.31 -8.20
C GLU A 418 -11.23 21.04 -7.51
N LEU A 419 -10.29 21.19 -6.58
CA LEU A 419 -10.36 20.41 -5.36
C LEU A 419 -11.78 20.62 -4.86
N ASP A 420 -12.52 19.54 -4.67
CA ASP A 420 -13.86 19.52 -4.09
C ASP A 420 -13.79 20.19 -2.70
N LYS A 421 -13.84 21.53 -2.70
CA LYS A 421 -13.83 22.37 -1.51
C LYS A 421 -15.23 22.34 -0.92
N LYS A 422 -15.58 21.28 -0.19
CA LYS A 422 -16.70 21.32 0.74
C LYS A 422 -16.34 20.70 2.08
N THR A 423 -15.70 21.53 2.89
CA THR A 423 -16.02 21.82 4.28
C THR A 423 -16.79 20.72 5.04
N ILE A 424 -16.08 19.86 5.76
CA ILE A 424 -16.63 19.11 6.89
C ILE A 424 -16.57 20.06 8.09
N VAL A 425 -17.65 20.81 8.32
CA VAL A 425 -17.96 21.39 9.63
C VAL A 425 -19.33 20.86 10.01
N PRO A 426 -19.44 19.95 11.00
CA PRO A 426 -20.74 19.57 11.52
C PRO A 426 -21.31 20.77 12.29
N GLU A 427 -22.42 21.34 11.81
CA GLU A 427 -23.26 22.23 12.62
C GLU A 427 -23.81 21.43 13.80
N VAL A 428 -23.27 21.70 15.00
CA VAL A 428 -23.87 21.24 16.26
C VAL A 428 -25.14 22.05 16.48
N LYS A 429 -26.30 21.47 16.14
CA LYS A 429 -27.59 21.99 16.59
C LYS A 429 -27.84 21.52 18.01
N ASP A 430 -27.57 22.43 18.94
CA ASP A 430 -27.97 22.36 20.34
C ASP A 430 -29.49 22.26 20.46
N LYS A 431 -29.98 21.12 20.94
CA LYS A 431 -31.30 20.98 21.58
C LYS A 431 -31.21 19.95 22.70
N GLY A 432 -30.90 20.46 23.89
CA GLY A 432 -31.77 20.33 25.06
C GLY A 432 -32.27 18.93 25.45
N THR A 433 -31.52 18.32 26.38
CA THR A 433 -31.99 17.72 27.65
C THR A 433 -33.16 16.73 27.64
N GLY A 434 -32.85 15.51 28.06
CA GLY A 434 -33.80 14.50 28.56
C GLY A 434 -33.04 13.30 29.10
N GLU A 435 -32.57 13.42 30.34
CA GLU A 435 -31.82 12.40 31.10
C GLU A 435 -32.59 11.08 31.25
N THR A 436 -31.90 9.95 31.07
CA THR A 436 -31.82 8.89 32.10
C THR A 436 -30.57 8.05 31.90
N LYS A 437 -29.70 8.07 32.92
CA LYS A 437 -28.63 7.11 33.25
C LYS A 437 -29.25 5.68 33.31
N GLU A 438 -28.58 4.57 33.05
CA GLU A 438 -27.30 4.13 33.59
C GLU A 438 -26.93 2.76 32.95
N GLN A 439 -25.66 2.57 32.57
CA GLN A 439 -24.85 1.34 32.51
C GLN A 439 -23.89 1.31 31.29
N ASN A 440 -22.73 1.94 31.52
CA ASN A 440 -21.43 1.58 30.96
C ASN A 440 -21.13 0.10 31.30
N GLU A 441 -20.41 -0.71 30.52
CA GLU A 441 -19.02 -0.51 30.09
C GLU A 441 -18.68 -1.61 29.03
N VAL A 442 -17.64 -1.37 28.22
CA VAL A 442 -17.10 -2.19 27.09
C VAL A 442 -17.52 -1.76 25.68
N SER A 443 -17.06 -0.58 25.24
CA SER A 443 -16.52 -0.38 23.88
C SER A 443 -15.77 0.96 23.79
N ALA A 444 -14.44 0.93 23.85
CA ALA A 444 -13.61 2.07 23.50
C ALA A 444 -12.27 1.55 22.94
N ALA A 445 -12.27 1.24 21.65
CA ALA A 445 -11.05 1.17 20.86
C ALA A 445 -11.39 1.50 19.40
N THR A 446 -10.97 2.70 19.01
CA THR A 446 -10.64 3.14 17.64
C THR A 446 -11.76 3.17 16.59
N GLN A 447 -12.62 4.18 16.68
CA GLN A 447 -13.09 4.92 15.52
C GLN A 447 -12.06 6.02 15.21
N SER A 448 -11.34 5.94 14.09
CA SER A 448 -10.40 7.00 13.69
C SER A 448 -11.17 8.15 13.04
N THR A 449 -11.76 9.01 13.86
CA THR A 449 -12.04 10.38 13.42
C THR A 449 -10.71 11.08 13.20
N PHE A 450 -10.39 11.40 11.95
CA PHE A 450 -9.24 12.23 11.58
C PHE A 450 -9.32 13.57 12.35
N ASN A 451 -8.50 13.70 13.38
CA ASN A 451 -8.45 14.87 14.22
C ASN A 451 -7.37 15.82 13.65
N MET A 452 -7.78 16.88 12.96
CA MET A 452 -6.88 17.91 12.41
C MET A 452 -5.95 18.52 13.48
N THR A 453 -6.37 18.50 14.75
CA THR A 453 -5.59 18.94 15.90
C THR A 453 -4.38 18.05 16.17
N ALA A 454 -4.53 16.72 16.01
CA ALA A 454 -3.42 15.77 16.17
C ALA A 454 -2.34 15.95 15.09
N ILE A 455 -2.69 16.52 13.93
CA ILE A 455 -1.75 16.77 12.83
C ILE A 455 -1.01 18.09 13.01
N SER A 456 -1.64 19.15 13.54
CA SER A 456 -0.91 20.36 13.96
C SER A 456 0.06 20.01 15.07
N GLU A 457 -0.40 19.26 16.09
CA GLU A 457 0.45 18.75 17.16
C GLU A 457 1.56 17.84 16.60
N MET A 458 1.33 16.97 15.61
CA MET A 458 2.40 16.18 14.99
C MET A 458 3.37 16.99 14.10
N LEU A 459 2.90 18.06 13.47
CA LEU A 459 3.70 19.00 12.68
C LEU A 459 4.42 20.05 13.56
N ASP A 460 4.03 20.19 14.81
CA ASP A 460 4.64 21.12 15.76
C ASP A 460 5.53 20.36 16.78
N ASP A 461 5.18 19.11 17.15
CA ASP A 461 5.91 18.26 18.12
C ASP A 461 7.07 17.44 17.51
N ASN A 462 7.16 17.28 16.18
CA ASN A 462 8.26 16.52 15.53
C ASN A 462 9.16 17.37 14.63
N PHE A 463 8.93 18.68 14.54
CA PHE A 463 9.69 19.56 13.63
C PHE A 463 10.88 20.25 14.30
N ASP A 464 10.87 20.37 15.62
CA ASP A 464 11.98 20.92 16.40
C ASP A 464 13.00 19.84 16.82
N ASP A 465 12.60 18.56 16.77
CA ASP A 465 13.43 17.38 17.11
C ASP A 465 13.71 16.49 15.88
N ILE A 466 13.94 17.08 14.69
CA ILE A 466 14.45 16.32 13.54
C ILE A 466 15.83 15.78 13.94
N PRO A 467 16.02 14.45 14.09
CA PRO A 467 17.32 13.90 14.41
C PRO A 467 18.30 14.33 13.32
N THR A 468 19.56 14.58 13.65
CA THR A 468 20.57 14.77 12.61
C THR A 468 20.60 13.49 11.77
N LEU A 469 20.02 13.56 10.57
CA LEU A 469 19.99 12.43 9.64
C LEU A 469 21.41 12.26 9.12
N VAL A 470 22.16 11.35 9.75
CA VAL A 470 23.48 10.96 9.28
C VAL A 470 23.31 9.71 8.42
N CYS A 471 22.65 9.86 7.27
CA CYS A 471 22.62 8.81 6.24
C CYS A 471 24.02 8.63 5.63
#